data_AF-A0A9W6G201-F1
#
_entry.id   AF-A0A9W6G201-F1
#
_cell.length_a   1.000
_cell.length_b   1.000
_cell.length_c   1.000
_cell.angle_alpha   90.00
_cell.angle_beta   90.00
_cell.angle_gamma   90.00
#
_symmetry.space_group_name_H-M   'P 1'
#
loop_
_entity.id
_entity.type
_entity.pdbx_description
1 polymer ?
#
loop_
_entity_poly.entity_id
_entity_poly.type
_entity_poly.pdbx_seq_one_letter_code
_entity_poly.pdbx_strand_id
1 'polypeptide(L)'
;MIRAFVAAALIAGTALPARGERLWLVIGASDPTAAGIARKAKALAPADPDPLVVRTGDCGDKRSIFAWVPEIAASPEAARAALSRMRATTGDAYLKRCDAEPQTLLALRMTAVAPSIADVPENAVNWEEKDRISTVRPLPDGRSIVVVRSYSPAAGDPLEGRRERVILASPSGKRTVLEENCIDPGPVATRQGRIAFHCVREQGGDQLFHDVAVFDASGEKISGIRHCRDPKWRDGEAVECREESVGPDGALTLRTKRILIPRKEKIPNRGRSGT
;
A
#
# COMPACT_ATOMS: atom_id res chain seq x y z
N MET A 1 -51.95 31.97 16.52
CA MET A 1 -50.72 31.23 16.83
C MET A 1 -50.52 30.14 15.79
N ILE A 2 -49.70 30.39 14.76
CA ILE A 2 -49.46 29.45 13.65
C ILE A 2 -48.04 28.92 13.81
N ARG A 3 -47.90 27.62 14.11
CA ARG A 3 -46.61 26.92 14.21
C ARG A 3 -46.15 26.54 12.80
N ALA A 4 -45.10 27.18 12.31
CA ALA A 4 -44.42 26.78 11.08
C ALA A 4 -43.49 25.59 11.37
N PHE A 5 -43.80 24.43 10.79
CA PHE A 5 -42.90 23.27 10.74
C PHE A 5 -41.89 23.49 9.61
N VAL A 6 -40.62 23.68 9.94
CA VAL A 6 -39.51 23.67 8.98
C VAL A 6 -39.15 22.21 8.70
N ALA A 7 -39.52 21.71 7.53
CA ALA A 7 -39.08 20.42 7.04
C ALA A 7 -37.63 20.53 6.54
N ALA A 8 -36.69 19.94 7.27
CA ALA A 8 -35.31 19.79 6.81
C ALA A 8 -35.24 18.70 5.73
N ALA A 9 -35.04 19.10 4.48
CA ALA A 9 -34.78 18.19 3.37
C ALA A 9 -33.38 17.60 3.50
N LEU A 10 -33.29 16.34 3.94
CA LEU A 10 -32.08 15.52 3.86
C LEU A 10 -31.79 15.22 2.39
N ILE A 11 -30.89 16.00 1.78
CA ILE A 11 -30.28 15.67 0.48
C ILE A 11 -29.33 14.50 0.72
N ALA A 12 -29.83 13.29 0.55
CA ALA A 12 -29.01 12.09 0.48
C ALA A 12 -28.20 12.15 -0.83
N GLY A 13 -26.98 12.68 -0.77
CA GLY A 13 -26.04 12.64 -1.88
C GLY A 13 -25.68 11.19 -2.18
N THR A 14 -26.26 10.62 -3.23
CA THR A 14 -25.83 9.34 -3.79
C THR A 14 -24.45 9.53 -4.41
N ALA A 15 -23.40 9.15 -3.69
CA ALA A 15 -22.06 9.07 -4.26
C ALA A 15 -22.11 8.07 -5.44
N LEU A 16 -22.00 8.59 -6.67
CA LEU A 16 -21.86 7.73 -7.84
C LEU A 16 -20.63 6.83 -7.62
N PRO A 17 -20.73 5.52 -7.89
CA PRO A 17 -19.59 4.62 -7.75
C PRO A 17 -18.46 5.16 -8.61
N ALA A 18 -17.27 5.29 -8.02
CA ALA A 18 -16.06 5.62 -8.76
C ALA A 18 -15.93 4.63 -9.92
N ARG A 19 -15.99 5.13 -11.16
CA ARG A 19 -15.91 4.26 -12.35
C ARG A 19 -14.48 3.74 -12.47
N GLY A 20 -14.34 2.43 -12.68
CA GLY A 20 -13.06 1.81 -12.99
C GLY A 20 -12.46 2.38 -14.27
N GLU A 21 -11.13 2.51 -14.30
CA GLU A 21 -10.41 2.97 -15.49
C GLU A 21 -10.32 1.81 -16.49
N ARG A 22 -10.70 2.05 -17.74
CA ARG A 22 -10.58 1.03 -18.78
C ARG A 22 -9.16 0.96 -19.32
N LEU A 23 -8.56 -0.22 -19.20
CA LEU A 23 -7.20 -0.54 -19.61
C LEU A 23 -7.20 -1.73 -20.58
N TRP A 24 -6.18 -1.76 -21.43
CA TRP A 24 -5.82 -2.93 -22.22
C TRP A 24 -4.46 -3.43 -21.75
N LEU A 25 -4.46 -4.60 -21.12
CA LEU A 25 -3.25 -5.23 -20.61
C LEU A 25 -2.67 -6.15 -21.68
N VAL A 26 -1.43 -5.93 -22.07
CA VAL A 26 -0.66 -6.90 -22.84
C VAL A 26 -0.02 -7.86 -21.85
N ILE A 27 -0.48 -9.10 -21.82
CA ILE A 27 0.00 -10.11 -20.88
C ILE A 27 1.00 -11.00 -21.60
N GLY A 28 2.25 -10.99 -21.13
CA GLY A 28 3.30 -11.89 -21.62
C GLY A 28 3.35 -13.21 -20.86
N ALA A 29 3.02 -13.21 -19.56
CA ALA A 29 3.02 -14.44 -18.77
C ALA A 29 1.97 -14.39 -17.68
N SER A 30 1.53 -15.56 -17.21
CA SER A 30 0.66 -15.69 -16.05
C SER A 30 1.03 -16.88 -15.18
N ASP A 31 0.67 -16.80 -13.90
CA ASP A 31 0.90 -17.86 -12.91
C ASP A 31 -0.13 -17.77 -11.77
N PRO A 32 -0.59 -18.90 -11.20
CA PRO A 32 -1.47 -18.86 -10.04
C PRO A 32 -0.76 -18.39 -8.75
N THR A 33 0.57 -18.35 -8.72
CA THR A 33 1.37 -17.99 -7.53
C THR A 33 2.25 -16.76 -7.77
N ALA A 34 2.47 -15.97 -6.71
CA ALA A 34 3.36 -14.82 -6.69
C ALA A 34 4.82 -15.23 -6.91
N ALA A 35 5.24 -16.35 -6.34
CA ALA A 35 6.59 -16.89 -6.56
C ALA A 35 6.79 -17.30 -8.03
N GLY A 36 5.84 -18.02 -8.61
CA GLY A 36 5.91 -18.47 -10.01
C GLY A 36 5.90 -17.31 -11.00
N ILE A 37 5.02 -16.32 -10.81
CA ILE A 37 5.01 -15.14 -11.68
C ILE A 37 6.28 -14.30 -11.52
N ALA A 38 6.85 -14.18 -10.31
CA ALA A 38 8.07 -13.41 -10.11
C ALA A 38 9.24 -14.02 -10.88
N ARG A 39 9.40 -15.36 -10.85
CA ARG A 39 10.43 -16.06 -11.64
C ARG A 39 10.24 -15.87 -13.15
N LYS A 40 9.01 -16.02 -13.64
CA LYS A 40 8.68 -15.76 -15.07
C LYS A 40 8.98 -14.32 -15.45
N ALA A 41 8.53 -13.36 -14.63
CA ALA A 41 8.78 -11.93 -14.85
C ALA A 41 10.27 -11.61 -14.86
N LYS A 42 11.08 -12.17 -13.94
CA LYS A 42 12.53 -11.97 -13.91
C LYS A 42 13.22 -12.49 -15.18
N ALA A 43 12.80 -13.62 -15.71
CA ALA A 43 13.32 -14.16 -16.97
C ALA A 43 12.98 -13.28 -18.19
N LEU A 44 11.86 -12.55 -18.14
CA LEU A 44 11.36 -11.69 -19.22
C LEU A 44 11.75 -10.21 -19.06
N ALA A 45 12.18 -9.79 -17.86
CA ALA A 45 12.49 -8.41 -17.51
C ALA A 45 13.52 -7.70 -18.41
N PRO A 46 14.57 -8.35 -18.95
CA PRO A 46 15.54 -7.67 -19.82
C PRO A 46 14.93 -7.04 -21.08
N ALA A 47 13.69 -7.40 -21.45
CA ALA A 47 13.04 -6.93 -22.67
C ALA A 47 12.16 -5.67 -22.49
N ASP A 48 11.89 -5.21 -21.26
CA ASP A 48 10.92 -4.15 -21.00
C ASP A 48 11.34 -3.24 -19.83
N PRO A 49 11.37 -1.90 -19.99
CA PRO A 49 11.87 -1.00 -18.96
C PRO A 49 11.00 -0.90 -17.69
N ASP A 50 9.67 -1.14 -17.76
CA ASP A 50 8.78 -0.90 -16.60
C ASP A 50 7.56 -1.85 -16.52
N PRO A 51 7.75 -3.19 -16.56
CA PRO A 51 6.64 -4.12 -16.49
C PRO A 51 5.96 -4.12 -15.11
N LEU A 52 4.66 -4.41 -15.08
CA LEU A 52 3.92 -4.65 -13.84
C LEU A 52 3.58 -6.13 -13.69
N VAL A 53 3.69 -6.66 -12.48
CA VAL A 53 2.95 -7.88 -12.11
C VAL A 53 1.62 -7.44 -11.50
N VAL A 54 0.51 -7.89 -12.06
CA VAL A 54 -0.84 -7.50 -11.62
C VAL A 54 -1.60 -8.72 -11.16
N ARG A 55 -2.63 -8.52 -10.33
CA ARG A 55 -3.62 -9.56 -10.04
C ARG A 55 -4.79 -9.38 -11.01
N THR A 56 -5.22 -10.46 -11.66
CA THR A 56 -6.39 -10.38 -12.55
C THR A 56 -7.68 -10.05 -11.79
N GLY A 57 -7.71 -10.32 -10.48
CA GLY A 57 -8.77 -9.87 -9.58
C GLY A 57 -8.92 -8.35 -9.52
N ASP A 58 -7.86 -7.56 -9.79
CA ASP A 58 -7.95 -6.09 -9.87
C ASP A 58 -8.81 -5.61 -11.06
N CYS A 59 -9.17 -6.52 -11.97
CA CYS A 59 -10.09 -6.30 -13.09
C CYS A 59 -11.51 -6.88 -12.83
N GLY A 60 -11.80 -7.35 -11.61
CA GLY A 60 -13.07 -7.99 -11.25
C GLY A 60 -13.17 -9.48 -11.61
N ASP A 61 -12.07 -10.14 -11.97
CA ASP A 61 -12.07 -11.58 -12.27
C ASP A 61 -12.38 -12.41 -11.00
N LYS A 62 -13.34 -13.33 -11.08
CA LYS A 62 -13.68 -14.25 -9.97
C LYS A 62 -12.53 -15.14 -9.54
N ARG A 63 -11.67 -15.53 -10.50
CA ARG A 63 -10.44 -16.29 -10.26
C ARG A 63 -9.27 -15.35 -10.45
N SER A 64 -8.63 -14.96 -9.35
CA SER A 64 -7.45 -14.11 -9.37
C SER A 64 -6.21 -14.97 -9.61
N ILE A 65 -5.52 -14.73 -10.72
CA ILE A 65 -4.15 -15.18 -10.97
C ILE A 65 -3.23 -13.97 -11.06
N PHE A 66 -1.93 -14.20 -11.13
CA PHE A 66 -0.96 -13.14 -11.40
C PHE A 66 -0.62 -13.11 -12.89
N ALA A 67 -0.45 -11.91 -13.43
CA ALA A 67 -0.06 -11.68 -14.80
C ALA A 67 1.11 -10.69 -14.86
N TRP A 68 2.12 -11.02 -15.66
CA TRP A 68 3.18 -10.09 -16.02
C TRP A 68 2.73 -9.29 -17.24
N VAL A 69 2.67 -7.97 -17.06
CA VAL A 69 2.11 -6.98 -17.97
C VAL A 69 3.23 -6.02 -18.38
N PRO A 70 3.93 -6.31 -19.48
CA PRO A 70 4.94 -5.41 -20.05
C PRO A 70 4.36 -4.07 -20.47
N GLU A 71 3.15 -4.06 -21.05
CA GLU A 71 2.55 -2.83 -21.57
C GLU A 71 1.06 -2.71 -21.18
N ILE A 72 0.70 -1.51 -20.72
CA ILE A 72 -0.68 -1.09 -20.47
C ILE A 72 -1.05 -0.03 -21.49
N ALA A 73 -1.99 -0.35 -22.37
CA ALA A 73 -2.45 0.53 -23.43
C ALA A 73 -3.80 1.19 -23.08
N ALA A 74 -3.94 2.45 -23.46
CA ALA A 74 -5.20 3.21 -23.30
C ALA A 74 -6.24 2.90 -24.38
N SER A 75 -5.84 2.30 -25.50
CA SER A 75 -6.73 1.95 -26.62
C SER A 75 -6.50 0.51 -27.13
N PRO A 76 -7.54 -0.12 -27.72
CA PRO A 76 -7.39 -1.43 -28.33
C PRO A 76 -6.33 -1.46 -29.44
N GLU A 77 -6.21 -0.39 -30.22
CA GLU A 77 -5.28 -0.29 -31.35
C GLU A 77 -3.83 -0.28 -30.86
N ALA A 78 -3.52 0.54 -29.85
CA ALA A 78 -2.21 0.57 -29.21
C ALA A 78 -1.88 -0.79 -28.58
N ALA A 79 -2.85 -1.42 -27.92
CA ALA A 79 -2.70 -2.75 -27.34
C ALA A 79 -2.36 -3.82 -28.40
N ARG A 80 -3.04 -3.81 -29.55
CA ARG A 80 -2.74 -4.76 -30.65
C ARG A 80 -1.33 -4.56 -31.21
N ALA A 81 -0.92 -3.31 -31.39
CA ALA A 81 0.45 -3.01 -31.85
C ALA A 81 1.49 -3.51 -30.84
N ALA A 82 1.26 -3.29 -29.54
CA ALA A 82 2.09 -3.78 -28.46
C ALA A 82 2.15 -5.31 -28.39
N LEU A 83 1.01 -5.98 -28.48
CA LEU A 83 0.94 -7.43 -28.54
C LEU A 83 1.75 -7.99 -29.71
N SER A 84 1.68 -7.37 -30.89
CA SER A 84 2.42 -7.82 -32.06
C SER A 84 3.94 -7.78 -31.83
N ARG A 85 4.44 -6.75 -31.13
CA ARG A 85 5.86 -6.68 -30.73
C ARG A 85 6.19 -7.75 -29.70
N MET A 86 5.37 -7.89 -28.67
CA MET A 86 5.58 -8.84 -27.58
C MET A 86 5.62 -10.30 -28.06
N ARG A 87 4.80 -10.66 -29.06
CA ARG A 87 4.78 -12.03 -29.63
C ARG A 87 6.08 -12.46 -30.30
N ALA A 88 6.96 -11.52 -30.65
CA ALA A 88 8.29 -11.85 -31.14
C ALA A 88 9.17 -12.46 -30.03
N THR A 89 8.91 -12.14 -28.77
CA THR A 89 9.66 -12.63 -27.59
C THR A 89 8.86 -13.69 -26.81
N THR A 90 7.54 -13.56 -26.78
CA THR A 90 6.65 -14.40 -25.97
C THR A 90 5.47 -14.85 -26.82
N GLY A 91 5.60 -16.01 -27.46
CA GLY A 91 4.66 -16.49 -28.49
C GLY A 91 3.22 -16.68 -28.00
N ASP A 92 3.01 -16.94 -26.71
CA ASP A 92 1.71 -17.10 -26.06
C ASP A 92 1.16 -15.80 -25.46
N ALA A 93 1.80 -14.65 -25.72
CA ALA A 93 1.29 -13.36 -25.28
C ALA A 93 -0.13 -13.10 -25.80
N TYR A 94 -0.94 -12.45 -24.97
CA TYR A 94 -2.35 -12.17 -25.26
C TYR A 94 -2.79 -10.81 -24.70
N LEU A 95 -3.96 -10.36 -25.15
CA LEU A 95 -4.58 -9.12 -24.68
C LEU A 95 -5.71 -9.42 -23.70
N LYS A 96 -5.78 -8.63 -22.63
CA LYS A 96 -6.91 -8.62 -21.71
C LYS A 96 -7.45 -7.20 -21.59
N ARG A 97 -8.76 -7.05 -21.85
CA ARG A 97 -9.48 -5.84 -21.44
C ARG A 97 -9.72 -5.89 -19.93
N CYS A 98 -9.43 -4.79 -19.25
CA CYS A 98 -9.57 -4.67 -17.81
C CYS A 98 -10.28 -3.35 -17.49
N ASP A 99 -11.38 -3.40 -16.75
CA ASP A 99 -11.92 -2.20 -16.12
C ASP A 99 -11.36 -2.19 -14.69
N ALA A 100 -10.21 -1.55 -14.49
CA ALA A 100 -9.43 -1.62 -13.26
C ALA A 100 -10.23 -1.05 -12.09
N GLU A 101 -10.42 -1.85 -11.04
CA GLU A 101 -11.15 -1.45 -9.86
C GLU A 101 -10.42 -0.29 -9.16
N PRO A 102 -11.12 0.80 -8.79
CA PRO A 102 -10.50 1.91 -8.10
C PRO A 102 -9.78 1.47 -6.83
N GLN A 103 -8.69 2.14 -6.51
CA GLN A 103 -7.91 1.89 -5.29
C GLN A 103 -7.30 0.47 -5.20
N THR A 104 -7.19 -0.25 -6.33
CA THR A 104 -6.33 -1.45 -6.47
C THR A 104 -4.89 -1.07 -6.83
N LEU A 105 -3.96 -2.05 -6.77
CA LEU A 105 -2.57 -1.80 -7.19
C LEU A 105 -2.47 -1.50 -8.68
N LEU A 106 -3.25 -2.18 -9.53
CA LEU A 106 -3.31 -1.89 -10.96
C LEU A 106 -3.81 -0.46 -11.24
N ALA A 107 -4.88 -0.02 -10.57
CA ALA A 107 -5.36 1.36 -10.71
C ALA A 107 -4.31 2.40 -10.28
N LEU A 108 -3.47 2.05 -9.29
CA LEU A 108 -2.35 2.88 -8.84
C LEU A 108 -1.08 2.72 -9.69
N ARG A 109 -1.08 1.87 -10.72
CA ARG A 109 0.10 1.50 -11.54
C ARG A 109 1.27 0.98 -10.71
N MET A 110 0.97 0.15 -9.71
CA MET A 110 1.94 -0.48 -8.83
C MET A 110 1.94 -1.99 -9.02
N THR A 111 3.12 -2.60 -8.95
CA THR A 111 3.24 -4.06 -9.04
C THR A 111 2.70 -4.73 -7.78
N ALA A 112 1.94 -5.81 -7.95
CA ALA A 112 1.48 -6.70 -6.89
C ALA A 112 2.61 -7.55 -6.31
N VAL A 113 3.60 -7.90 -7.13
CA VAL A 113 4.74 -8.74 -6.73
C VAL A 113 6.02 -8.03 -7.14
N ALA A 114 6.90 -7.76 -6.19
CA ALA A 114 8.17 -7.11 -6.48
C ALA A 114 9.10 -8.07 -7.27
N PRO A 115 9.91 -7.58 -8.23
CA PRO A 115 10.82 -8.44 -8.99
C PRO A 115 11.78 -9.26 -8.10
N SER A 116 12.23 -8.67 -6.99
CA SER A 116 13.10 -9.33 -6.01
C SER A 116 12.51 -10.60 -5.41
N ILE A 117 11.19 -10.78 -5.43
CA ILE A 117 10.54 -11.99 -4.91
C ILE A 117 10.97 -13.25 -5.67
N ALA A 118 11.45 -13.10 -6.91
CA ALA A 118 12.03 -14.19 -7.68
C ALA A 118 13.29 -14.80 -7.04
N ASP A 119 13.95 -14.04 -6.16
CA ASP A 119 15.22 -14.42 -5.51
C ASP A 119 15.02 -15.04 -4.13
N VAL A 120 13.77 -15.18 -3.66
CA VAL A 120 13.48 -15.91 -2.43
C VAL A 120 13.84 -17.39 -2.64
N PRO A 121 14.68 -17.99 -1.76
CA PRO A 121 15.07 -19.39 -1.89
C PRO A 121 13.86 -20.33 -1.93
N GLU A 122 13.92 -21.36 -2.77
CA GLU A 122 12.83 -22.34 -2.91
C GLU A 122 12.59 -23.14 -1.61
N ASN A 123 13.64 -23.28 -0.79
CA ASN A 123 13.61 -23.95 0.51
C ASN A 123 13.38 -22.99 1.69
N ALA A 124 12.96 -21.74 1.44
CA ALA A 124 12.65 -20.81 2.52
C ALA A 124 11.42 -21.28 3.31
N VAL A 125 11.63 -21.67 4.57
CA VAL A 125 10.61 -22.35 5.39
C VAL A 125 9.59 -21.40 6.03
N ASN A 126 9.95 -20.14 6.27
CA ASN A 126 9.09 -19.15 6.94
C ASN A 126 8.51 -18.11 5.98
N TRP A 127 8.35 -18.47 4.71
CA TRP A 127 7.80 -17.62 3.67
C TRP A 127 6.45 -18.14 3.20
N GLU A 128 5.42 -17.33 3.40
CA GLU A 128 4.09 -17.60 2.87
C GLU A 128 3.79 -16.74 1.64
N GLU A 129 2.73 -17.10 0.92
CA GLU A 129 2.28 -16.36 -0.26
C GLU A 129 1.91 -14.90 0.08
N LYS A 130 1.32 -14.66 1.25
CA LYS A 130 0.97 -13.30 1.71
C LYS A 130 2.20 -12.40 1.89
N ASP A 131 3.37 -12.97 2.18
CA ASP A 131 4.61 -12.24 2.41
C ASP A 131 5.25 -11.80 1.08
N ARG A 132 4.75 -12.30 -0.06
CA ARG A 132 5.22 -12.01 -1.42
C ARG A 132 4.39 -10.94 -2.12
N ILE A 133 3.18 -10.67 -1.61
CA ILE A 133 2.17 -9.86 -2.29
C ILE A 133 2.05 -8.51 -1.61
N SER A 134 2.29 -7.45 -2.38
CA SER A 134 2.00 -6.08 -1.95
C SER A 134 0.49 -5.88 -1.79
N THR A 135 0.08 -5.03 -0.86
CA THR A 135 -1.35 -4.80 -0.58
C THR A 135 -1.67 -3.31 -0.54
N VAL A 136 -2.93 -2.99 -0.78
CA VAL A 136 -3.46 -1.62 -0.77
C VAL A 136 -4.59 -1.49 0.26
N ARG A 137 -4.59 -0.39 0.98
CA ARG A 137 -5.59 -0.03 2.00
C ARG A 137 -6.15 1.36 1.64
N PRO A 138 -7.36 1.43 1.07
CA PRO A 138 -8.02 2.69 0.76
C PRO A 138 -8.18 3.59 2.00
N LEU A 139 -8.02 4.90 1.81
CA LEU A 139 -8.31 5.91 2.83
C LEU A 139 -9.61 6.68 2.49
N PRO A 140 -10.32 7.25 3.49
CA PRO A 140 -11.57 7.97 3.27
C PRO A 140 -11.44 9.23 2.40
N ASP A 141 -10.23 9.78 2.26
CA ASP A 141 -9.95 10.97 1.45
C ASP A 141 -9.51 10.64 0.01
N GLY A 142 -9.70 9.39 -0.41
CA GLY A 142 -9.38 8.92 -1.77
C GLY A 142 -7.92 8.52 -1.97
N ARG A 143 -7.01 8.85 -1.03
CA ARG A 143 -5.64 8.32 -1.03
C ARG A 143 -5.65 6.84 -0.65
N SER A 144 -4.50 6.19 -0.78
CA SER A 144 -4.31 4.80 -0.36
C SER A 144 -2.99 4.63 0.36
N ILE A 145 -2.99 3.75 1.36
CA ILE A 145 -1.75 3.19 1.90
C ILE A 145 -1.41 1.93 1.12
N VAL A 146 -0.21 1.87 0.57
CA VAL A 146 0.33 0.68 -0.08
C VAL A 146 1.43 0.08 0.78
N VAL A 147 1.27 -1.19 1.14
CA VAL A 147 2.31 -1.99 1.78
C VAL A 147 3.03 -2.73 0.67
N VAL A 148 4.21 -2.26 0.31
CA VAL A 148 5.04 -2.92 -0.70
C VAL A 148 5.90 -3.96 -0.01
N ARG A 149 5.81 -5.20 -0.49
CA ARG A 149 6.61 -6.33 -0.02
C ARG A 149 7.70 -6.65 -1.02
N SER A 150 8.92 -6.83 -0.53
CA SER A 150 10.08 -7.19 -1.34
C SER A 150 11.00 -8.14 -0.58
N TYR A 151 12.02 -8.59 -1.29
CA TYR A 151 13.05 -9.47 -0.77
C TYR A 151 14.41 -8.77 -0.91
N SER A 152 15.22 -8.85 0.14
CA SER A 152 16.59 -8.36 0.15
C SER A 152 17.45 -9.37 0.90
N PRO A 153 18.25 -10.20 0.21
CA PRO A 153 19.07 -11.20 0.88
C PRO A 153 20.10 -10.52 1.79
N ALA A 154 20.21 -10.99 3.01
CA ALA A 154 21.24 -10.57 3.96
C ALA A 154 21.59 -11.75 4.87
N ALA A 155 22.89 -12.05 5.00
CA ALA A 155 23.36 -13.14 5.84
C ALA A 155 23.04 -12.86 7.32
N GLY A 156 22.46 -13.84 8.01
CA GLY A 156 22.07 -13.70 9.42
C GLY A 156 20.90 -12.74 9.65
N ASP A 157 20.17 -12.35 8.61
CA ASP A 157 19.00 -11.49 8.75
C ASP A 157 17.85 -12.23 9.46
N PRO A 158 17.40 -11.76 10.64
CA PRO A 158 16.31 -12.39 11.37
C PRO A 158 14.98 -12.35 10.61
N LEU A 159 14.85 -11.48 9.61
CA LEU A 159 13.65 -11.39 8.76
C LEU A 159 13.73 -12.30 7.54
N GLU A 160 14.82 -13.07 7.37
CA GLU A 160 15.03 -13.96 6.23
C GLU A 160 14.88 -13.22 4.89
N GLY A 161 15.36 -11.97 4.85
CA GLY A 161 15.29 -11.09 3.69
C GLY A 161 13.94 -10.43 3.43
N ARG A 162 12.91 -10.66 4.26
CA ARG A 162 11.60 -9.98 4.12
C ARG A 162 11.76 -8.48 4.35
N ARG A 163 11.26 -7.68 3.42
CA ARG A 163 11.24 -6.21 3.52
C ARG A 163 9.84 -5.72 3.23
N GLU A 164 9.40 -4.75 4.03
CA GLU A 164 8.10 -4.12 3.90
C GLU A 164 8.27 -2.60 4.03
N ARG A 165 7.77 -1.87 3.04
CA ARG A 165 7.70 -0.41 3.07
C ARG A 165 6.27 0.07 2.93
N VAL A 166 5.95 1.17 3.59
CA VAL A 166 4.63 1.79 3.57
C VAL A 166 4.69 3.05 2.72
N ILE A 167 3.85 3.11 1.70
CA ILE A 167 3.74 4.23 0.76
C ILE A 167 2.35 4.86 0.88
N LEU A 168 2.31 6.18 0.92
CA LEU A 168 1.11 6.96 0.66
C LEU A 168 0.99 7.20 -0.86
N ALA A 169 -0.01 6.59 -1.49
CA ALA A 169 -0.35 6.83 -2.89
C ALA A 169 -1.54 7.79 -2.98
N SER A 170 -1.42 8.78 -3.86
CA SER A 170 -2.51 9.72 -4.18
C SER A 170 -3.17 9.37 -5.52
N PRO A 171 -4.42 9.77 -5.75
CA PRO A 171 -5.07 9.63 -7.06
C PRO A 171 -4.34 10.35 -8.19
N SER A 172 -3.56 11.39 -7.87
CA SER A 172 -2.74 12.13 -8.85
C SER A 172 -1.53 11.35 -9.39
N GLY A 173 -1.30 10.13 -8.88
CA GLY A 173 -0.11 9.34 -9.18
C GLY A 173 1.10 9.66 -8.30
N LYS A 174 1.07 10.75 -7.53
CA LYS A 174 2.13 11.04 -6.54
C LYS A 174 2.18 9.94 -5.48
N ARG A 175 3.39 9.45 -5.19
CA ARG A 175 3.71 8.44 -4.18
C ARG A 175 4.73 9.02 -3.20
N THR A 176 4.46 8.90 -1.91
CA THR A 176 5.38 9.30 -0.83
C THR A 176 5.67 8.09 0.03
N VAL A 177 6.95 7.73 0.22
CA VAL A 177 7.31 6.71 1.21
C VAL A 177 7.10 7.29 2.60
N LEU A 178 6.30 6.61 3.41
CA LEU A 178 6.09 6.95 4.81
C LEU A 178 7.11 6.25 5.70
N GLU A 179 7.38 4.97 5.43
CA GLU A 179 8.31 4.18 6.24
C GLU A 179 8.97 3.09 5.37
N GLU A 180 10.30 3.03 5.35
CA GLU A 180 11.06 2.08 4.50
C GLU A 180 11.15 0.67 5.09
N ASN A 181 11.13 0.55 6.42
CA ASN A 181 11.32 -0.73 7.13
C ASN A 181 10.21 -0.91 8.17
N CYS A 182 8.98 -1.11 7.70
CA CYS A 182 7.81 -1.29 8.54
C CYS A 182 7.34 -2.74 8.50
N ILE A 183 7.89 -3.56 9.39
CA ILE A 183 7.52 -4.98 9.50
C ILE A 183 6.12 -5.08 10.11
N ASP A 184 5.26 -5.88 9.48
CA ASP A 184 3.88 -6.14 9.88
C ASP A 184 3.09 -4.85 10.19
N PRO A 185 2.85 -3.99 9.18
CA PRO A 185 2.18 -2.72 9.37
C PRO A 185 0.76 -2.94 9.86
N GLY A 186 0.49 -2.48 11.09
CA GLY A 186 -0.82 -2.57 11.71
C GLY A 186 -1.89 -1.68 11.05
N PRO A 187 -3.10 -1.63 11.62
CA PRO A 187 -4.19 -0.81 11.11
C PRO A 187 -3.81 0.67 11.00
N VAL A 188 -4.38 1.34 9.99
CA VAL A 188 -4.14 2.76 9.71
C VAL A 188 -5.29 3.59 10.28
N ALA A 189 -4.96 4.55 11.15
CA ALA A 189 -5.88 5.55 11.65
C ALA A 189 -5.68 6.89 10.92
N THR A 190 -6.77 7.48 10.44
CA THR A 190 -6.72 8.76 9.72
C THR A 190 -7.58 9.83 10.38
N ARG A 191 -7.13 11.08 10.32
CA ARG A 191 -7.90 12.26 10.77
C ARG A 191 -7.39 13.50 10.07
N GLN A 192 -8.26 14.23 9.39
CA GLN A 192 -7.92 15.50 8.73
C GLN A 192 -6.66 15.39 7.83
N GLY A 193 -6.57 14.30 7.07
CA GLY A 193 -5.42 14.00 6.22
C GLY A 193 -4.18 13.45 6.95
N ARG A 194 -4.09 13.54 8.27
CA ARG A 194 -3.03 12.88 9.06
C ARG A 194 -3.23 11.38 9.10
N ILE A 195 -2.13 10.67 9.21
CA ILE A 195 -2.06 9.21 9.17
C ILE A 195 -1.26 8.73 10.38
N ALA A 196 -1.76 7.69 11.06
CA ALA A 196 -1.02 6.99 12.09
C ALA A 196 -1.16 5.48 11.87
N PHE A 197 -0.05 4.75 11.96
CA PHE A 197 -0.02 3.29 11.95
C PHE A 197 1.17 2.84 12.79
N HIS A 198 1.24 1.54 13.10
CA HIS A 198 2.39 0.98 13.82
C HIS A 198 3.13 -0.05 12.97
N CYS A 199 4.39 -0.28 13.32
CA CYS A 199 5.26 -1.31 12.76
C CYS A 199 5.93 -2.07 13.91
N VAL A 200 6.21 -3.35 13.74
CA VAL A 200 7.12 -4.09 14.64
C VAL A 200 8.52 -3.49 14.52
N ARG A 201 9.17 -3.21 15.66
CA ARG A 201 10.51 -2.62 15.72
C ARG A 201 11.49 -3.39 16.58
N GLU A 202 11.00 -4.00 17.64
CA GLU A 202 11.83 -4.65 18.65
C GLU A 202 11.19 -5.97 19.08
N GLN A 203 12.00 -6.85 19.64
CA GLN A 203 11.57 -8.07 20.28
C GLN A 203 12.16 -8.12 21.69
N GLY A 204 11.34 -8.43 22.69
CA GLY A 204 11.80 -8.69 24.05
C GLY A 204 11.19 -9.98 24.58
N GLY A 205 12.04 -10.99 24.80
CA GLY A 205 11.58 -12.36 25.01
C GLY A 205 10.80 -12.86 23.78
N ASP A 206 9.61 -13.43 24.01
CA ASP A 206 8.70 -13.90 22.97
C ASP A 206 7.70 -12.83 22.50
N GLN A 207 7.89 -11.57 22.90
CA GLN A 207 6.96 -10.48 22.61
C GLN A 207 7.55 -9.53 21.56
N LEU A 208 6.72 -9.16 20.58
CA LEU A 208 7.03 -8.12 19.60
C LEU A 208 6.55 -6.76 20.12
N PHE A 209 7.43 -5.77 20.05
CA PHE A 209 7.13 -4.39 20.37
C PHE A 209 6.99 -3.58 19.08
N HIS A 210 6.02 -2.69 19.11
CA HIS A 210 5.65 -1.87 17.98
C HIS A 210 5.93 -0.41 18.28
N ASP A 211 6.21 0.36 17.25
CA ASP A 211 6.23 1.81 17.34
C ASP A 211 5.14 2.39 16.44
N VAL A 212 4.37 3.34 16.96
CA VAL A 212 3.44 4.14 16.15
C VAL A 212 4.22 5.25 15.46
N ALA A 213 4.07 5.37 14.14
CA ALA A 213 4.52 6.51 13.37
C ALA A 213 3.32 7.37 12.96
N VAL A 214 3.46 8.69 13.10
CA VAL A 214 2.42 9.66 12.76
C VAL A 214 2.94 10.60 11.67
N PHE A 215 2.14 10.79 10.64
CA PHE A 215 2.45 11.58 9.46
C PHE A 215 1.41 12.67 9.22
N ASP A 216 1.85 13.80 8.66
CA ASP A 216 0.95 14.84 8.18
C ASP A 216 0.31 14.48 6.82
N ALA A 217 -0.53 15.37 6.28
CA ALA A 217 -1.22 15.14 5.02
C ALA A 217 -0.30 15.05 3.80
N SER A 218 0.92 15.61 3.89
CA SER A 218 1.92 15.54 2.83
C SER A 218 2.74 14.25 2.86
N GLY A 219 2.65 13.50 3.95
CA GLY A 219 3.43 12.29 4.21
C GLY A 219 4.70 12.55 5.01
N GLU A 220 4.89 13.75 5.58
CA GLU A 220 6.02 14.04 6.47
C GLU A 220 5.77 13.46 7.86
N LYS A 221 6.76 12.78 8.43
CA LYS A 221 6.69 12.22 9.78
C LYS A 221 6.73 13.33 10.81
N ILE A 222 5.69 13.43 11.64
CA ILE A 222 5.55 14.47 12.67
C ILE A 222 5.69 13.94 14.09
N SER A 223 5.58 12.62 14.29
CA SER A 223 5.81 12.00 15.61
C SER A 223 6.13 10.51 15.48
N GLY A 224 6.86 9.98 16.46
CA GLY A 224 7.01 8.55 16.74
C GLY A 224 6.66 8.28 18.20
N ILE A 225 5.92 7.21 18.48
CA ILE A 225 5.55 6.80 19.84
C ILE A 225 6.06 5.38 20.02
N ARG A 226 7.08 5.23 20.87
CA ARG A 226 7.72 3.93 21.12
C ARG A 226 6.83 3.00 21.90
N HIS A 227 6.98 1.70 21.64
CA HIS A 227 6.32 0.61 22.36
C HIS A 227 4.82 0.87 22.48
N CYS A 228 4.18 1.12 21.35
CA CYS A 228 2.76 1.37 21.26
C CYS A 228 2.18 0.77 19.98
N ARG A 229 0.96 0.25 20.08
CA ARG A 229 0.22 -0.30 18.93
C ARG A 229 -1.22 0.19 18.85
N ASP A 230 -1.86 -0.13 17.73
CA ASP A 230 -3.26 0.19 17.41
C ASP A 230 -3.63 1.67 17.60
N PRO A 231 -2.97 2.59 16.86
CA PRO A 231 -3.24 4.01 17.02
C PRO A 231 -4.68 4.34 16.63
N LYS A 232 -5.28 5.28 17.36
CA LYS A 232 -6.59 5.87 17.10
C LYS A 232 -6.53 7.37 17.34
N TRP A 233 -7.22 8.15 16.52
CA TRP A 233 -7.31 9.59 16.74
C TRP A 233 -8.39 9.93 17.77
N ARG A 234 -8.06 10.79 18.74
CA ARG A 234 -8.97 11.36 19.74
C ARG A 234 -8.91 12.88 19.71
N ASP A 235 -10.08 13.52 19.81
CA ASP A 235 -10.23 14.98 19.92
C ASP A 235 -9.47 15.79 18.86
N GLY A 236 -9.24 15.20 17.68
CA GLY A 236 -8.58 15.84 16.53
C GLY A 236 -7.05 15.94 16.61
N GLU A 237 -6.46 15.93 17.80
CA GLU A 237 -5.03 16.27 17.99
C GLU A 237 -4.26 15.24 18.79
N ALA A 238 -4.96 14.30 19.43
CA ALA A 238 -4.33 13.26 20.21
C ALA A 238 -4.35 11.94 19.44
N VAL A 239 -3.25 11.20 19.54
CA VAL A 239 -3.23 9.77 19.21
C VAL A 239 -3.33 9.00 20.52
N GLU A 240 -4.34 8.13 20.60
CA GLU A 240 -4.48 7.09 21.61
C GLU A 240 -3.90 5.80 21.04
N CYS A 241 -3.10 5.08 21.82
CA CYS A 241 -2.55 3.78 21.45
C CYS A 241 -2.42 2.88 22.68
N ARG A 242 -2.16 1.59 22.47
CA ARG A 242 -1.90 0.61 23.52
C ARG A 242 -0.39 0.53 23.75
N GLU A 243 0.10 1.17 24.80
CA GLU A 243 1.49 1.10 25.25
C GLU A 243 1.81 -0.32 25.70
N GLU A 244 2.97 -0.80 25.27
CA GLU A 244 3.45 -2.16 25.43
C GLU A 244 4.59 -2.17 26.45
N SER A 245 4.51 -3.09 27.41
CA SER A 245 5.59 -3.33 28.38
C SER A 245 5.61 -4.80 28.76
N VAL A 246 6.78 -5.39 28.98
CA VAL A 246 6.90 -6.78 29.44
C VAL A 246 7.21 -6.81 30.93
N GLY A 247 6.41 -7.57 31.68
CA GLY A 247 6.58 -7.76 33.11
C GLY A 247 7.70 -8.75 33.46
N PRO A 248 8.03 -8.89 34.77
CA PRO A 248 9.04 -9.85 35.23
C PRO A 248 8.71 -11.32 34.92
N ASP A 249 7.43 -11.63 34.69
CA ASP A 249 6.92 -12.94 34.30
C ASP A 249 7.01 -13.21 32.78
N GLY A 250 7.54 -12.24 32.01
CA GLY A 250 7.60 -12.31 30.55
C GLY A 250 6.28 -12.00 29.84
N ALA A 251 5.23 -11.64 30.59
CA ALA A 251 3.92 -11.34 30.01
C ALA A 251 3.86 -9.92 29.44
N LEU A 252 3.27 -9.78 28.26
CA LEU A 252 2.98 -8.48 27.65
C LEU A 252 1.81 -7.81 28.37
N THR A 253 2.07 -6.67 28.99
CA THR A 253 1.07 -5.78 29.56
C THR A 253 0.77 -4.64 28.59
N LEU A 254 -0.51 -4.30 28.47
CA LEU A 254 -0.98 -3.22 27.60
C LEU A 254 -1.66 -2.13 28.42
N ARG A 255 -1.25 -0.88 28.23
CA ARG A 255 -1.88 0.28 28.86
C ARG A 255 -2.35 1.28 27.81
N THR A 256 -3.54 1.85 27.98
CA THR A 256 -3.96 2.94 27.10
C THR A 256 -3.12 4.18 27.38
N LYS A 257 -2.46 4.70 26.36
CA LYS A 257 -1.66 5.92 26.41
C LYS A 257 -2.23 6.91 25.41
N ARG A 258 -2.30 8.18 25.83
CA ARG A 258 -2.75 9.29 24.99
C ARG A 258 -1.61 10.29 24.83
N ILE A 259 -1.30 10.62 23.58
CA ILE A 259 -0.19 11.48 23.20
C ILE A 259 -0.76 12.64 22.39
N LEU A 260 -0.46 13.88 22.80
CA LEU A 260 -0.78 15.06 22.01
C LEU A 260 0.21 15.16 20.85
N ILE A 261 -0.31 15.27 19.62
CA ILE A 261 0.49 15.43 18.41
C ILE A 261 0.61 16.92 18.11
N PRO A 262 1.83 17.47 18.08
CA PRO A 262 2.04 18.89 17.80
C PRO A 262 1.33 19.32 16.52
N ARG A 263 0.72 20.52 16.54
CA ARG A 263 0.38 21.19 15.29
C ARG A 263 1.68 21.62 14.63
N LYS A 264 1.82 21.35 13.33
CA LYS A 264 2.84 22.01 12.53
C LYS A 264 2.51 23.50 12.59
N GLU A 265 3.26 24.27 13.36
CA GLU A 265 3.11 25.72 13.36
C GLU A 265 3.34 26.19 11.93
N LYS A 266 2.34 26.85 11.34
CA LYS A 266 2.57 27.59 10.11
C LYS A 266 3.58 28.67 10.47
N ILE A 267 4.85 28.47 10.09
CA ILE A 267 5.84 29.54 10.15
C ILE A 267 5.21 30.71 9.40
N PRO A 268 4.91 31.84 10.07
CA PRO A 268 4.29 32.97 9.41
C PRO A 268 5.24 33.40 8.31
N ASN A 269 4.73 33.39 7.09
CA ASN A 269 5.46 33.81 5.91
C ASN A 269 5.84 35.27 6.13
N ARG A 270 7.06 35.52 6.67
CA ARG A 270 7.58 36.88 6.83
C ARG A 270 7.76 37.40 5.42
N GLY A 271 6.75 38.14 4.98
CA GLY A 271 6.73 38.81 3.69
C GLY A 271 8.07 39.49 3.48
N ARG A 272 8.76 39.05 2.44
CA ARG A 272 9.94 39.72 1.91
C ARG A 272 9.46 41.03 1.31
N SER A 273 9.28 42.02 2.18
CA SER A 273 9.20 43.44 1.82
C SER A 273 10.62 43.88 1.48
N GLY A 274 10.99 43.82 0.21
CA GLY A 274 12.10 44.60 -0.36
C GLY A 274 11.62 45.02 -1.74
N THR A 275 11.17 46.27 -1.90
CA THR A 275 11.96 47.45 -2.29
C THR A 275 12.64 47.27 -3.63
#